data_AF-A0A5N7DQ08-F1
#
_entry.id   AF-A0A5N7DQ08-F1
#
_cell.length_a   1.000
_cell.length_b   1.000
_cell.length_c   1.000
_cell.angle_alpha   90.00
_cell.angle_beta   90.00
_cell.angle_gamma   90.00
#
_symmetry.space_group_name_H-M   'P 1'
#
loop_
_entity.id
_entity.type
_entity.pdbx_description
1 polymer ?
#
loop_
_entity_poly.entity_id
_entity_poly.type
_entity_poly.pdbx_seq_one_letter_code
_entity_poly.pdbx_strand_id
1 'polypeptide(L)'
;MGRLWSSPGLAIEYADRAILQLKDKKNNFLSYWRVLQDPKYEKPASWDDNFDRALKRAHIVLQNHKAEADSKKEEMADLVKDLTAFMMNTSANKENVDSLNQRYNKTKLKKEGKEYNSYIEYLDSDVAAATAQIISFEEQMQKDRKVIRDSEEDQMKWFWVPFWGWSNSIQMSEKVEKATKTFEETRTKLIGRGGKTMQVTRLISILRPLCNQFDDLIGKMGTAITALNETVELFGSQASNYSSIITSLRDMKTGVESGDFDMRDMNIEDGIEQAVESFTKVKMLAEEFRKTALLTVQEGEGDKTLK
;
A
#
# COMPACT_ATOMS: atom_id res chain seq x y z
N MET A 1 -11.22 -5.16 2.04
CA MET A 1 -9.92 -5.14 2.76
C MET A 1 -9.08 -6.39 2.55
N GLY A 2 -9.64 -7.60 2.53
CA GLY A 2 -8.85 -8.84 2.33
C GLY A 2 -8.02 -8.91 1.02
N ARG A 3 -8.36 -8.14 -0.03
CA ARG A 3 -7.61 -8.11 -1.29
C ARG A 3 -6.34 -7.23 -1.26
N LEU A 4 -6.28 -6.21 -0.40
CA LEU A 4 -5.05 -5.40 -0.19
C LEU A 4 -3.95 -6.27 0.42
N TRP A 5 -4.35 -7.15 1.34
CA TRP A 5 -3.50 -8.12 1.99
C TRP A 5 -2.89 -9.14 1.02
N SER A 6 -3.60 -9.50 -0.05
CA SER A 6 -3.12 -10.43 -1.08
C SER A 6 -2.26 -9.79 -2.16
N SER A 7 -2.17 -8.45 -2.21
CA SER A 7 -1.41 -7.74 -3.25
C SER A 7 0.09 -8.11 -3.31
N PRO A 8 0.81 -8.33 -2.19
CA PRO A 8 2.19 -8.81 -2.24
C PRO A 8 2.25 -10.24 -2.79
N GLY A 9 1.20 -11.04 -2.58
CA GLY A 9 1.05 -12.38 -3.14
C GLY A 9 1.08 -12.37 -4.66
N LEU A 10 0.53 -11.34 -5.31
CA LEU A 10 0.58 -11.20 -6.76
C LEU A 10 2.01 -11.01 -7.28
N ALA A 11 2.81 -10.18 -6.61
CA ALA A 11 4.21 -9.95 -6.95
C ALA A 11 5.07 -11.20 -6.66
N ILE A 12 4.84 -11.88 -5.53
CA ILE A 12 5.53 -13.13 -5.17
C ILE A 12 5.24 -14.22 -6.20
N GLU A 13 3.96 -14.48 -6.49
CA GLU A 13 3.55 -15.50 -7.46
C GLU A 13 4.15 -15.26 -8.84
N TYR A 14 4.13 -13.99 -9.28
CA TYR A 14 4.70 -13.62 -10.58
C TYR A 14 6.21 -13.80 -10.59
N ALA A 15 6.91 -13.33 -9.56
CA ALA A 15 8.37 -13.48 -9.45
C ALA A 15 8.78 -14.97 -9.40
N ASP A 16 8.08 -15.80 -8.63
CA ASP A 16 8.32 -17.24 -8.57
C ASP A 16 8.15 -17.90 -9.94
N ARG A 17 7.07 -17.58 -10.65
CA ARG A 17 6.83 -18.12 -11.99
C ARG A 17 7.84 -17.59 -13.00
N ALA A 18 8.24 -16.32 -12.91
CA ALA A 18 9.31 -15.72 -13.71
C ALA A 18 10.63 -16.47 -13.54
N ILE A 19 11.10 -16.63 -12.30
CA ILE A 19 12.36 -17.32 -11.97
C ILE A 19 12.34 -18.76 -12.51
N LEU A 20 11.27 -19.51 -12.21
CA LEU A 20 11.13 -20.90 -12.64
C LEU A 20 11.18 -21.07 -14.16
N GLN A 21 10.44 -20.22 -14.89
CA GLN A 21 10.32 -20.35 -16.34
C GLN A 21 11.49 -19.73 -17.10
N LEU A 22 12.23 -18.79 -16.51
CA LEU A 22 13.43 -18.23 -17.10
C LEU A 22 14.66 -19.14 -16.91
N LYS A 23 14.88 -19.68 -15.70
CA LYS A 23 16.15 -20.38 -15.38
C LYS A 23 16.03 -21.68 -14.57
N ASP A 24 15.05 -21.85 -13.68
CA ASP A 24 15.14 -22.90 -12.66
C ASP A 24 14.36 -24.20 -12.98
N LYS A 25 13.50 -24.22 -14.00
CA LYS A 25 12.78 -25.43 -14.44
C LYS A 25 13.57 -26.17 -15.51
N LYS A 26 13.50 -27.51 -15.57
CA LYS A 26 14.15 -28.34 -16.62
C LYS A 26 13.85 -27.90 -18.07
N ASN A 27 12.75 -27.18 -18.28
CA ASN A 27 12.21 -26.76 -19.58
C ASN A 27 11.97 -25.23 -19.55
N ASN A 28 13.02 -24.45 -19.30
CA ASN A 28 12.99 -22.99 -19.12
C ASN A 28 13.48 -22.24 -20.38
N PHE A 29 13.28 -20.92 -20.42
CA PHE A 29 13.68 -20.08 -21.55
C PHE A 29 15.19 -20.19 -21.85
N LEU A 30 16.05 -20.09 -20.83
CA LEU A 30 17.51 -20.22 -20.99
C LEU A 30 17.92 -21.55 -21.65
N SER A 31 17.27 -22.65 -21.28
CA SER A 31 17.55 -23.97 -21.84
C SER A 31 17.19 -24.07 -23.33
N TYR A 32 16.09 -23.42 -23.74
CA TYR A 32 15.73 -23.34 -25.15
C TYR A 32 16.64 -22.37 -25.91
N TRP A 33 17.01 -21.26 -25.28
CA TRP A 33 17.95 -20.29 -25.82
C TRP A 33 19.30 -20.95 -26.16
N ARG A 34 19.86 -21.74 -25.24
CA ARG A 34 21.11 -22.50 -25.45
C ARG A 34 21.04 -23.46 -26.63
N VAL A 35 19.88 -24.07 -26.89
CA VAL A 35 19.70 -24.88 -28.10
C VAL A 35 19.69 -23.99 -29.34
N LEU A 36 19.01 -22.84 -29.30
CA LEU A 36 18.98 -21.89 -30.42
C LEU A 36 20.35 -21.26 -30.73
N GLN A 37 21.24 -21.21 -29.74
CA GLN A 37 22.61 -20.73 -29.87
C GLN A 37 23.63 -21.86 -30.10
N ASP A 38 23.20 -23.09 -30.40
CA ASP A 38 24.17 -24.13 -30.78
C ASP A 38 24.91 -23.69 -32.06
N PRO A 39 26.26 -23.67 -32.09
CA PRO A 39 27.03 -23.25 -33.25
C PRO A 39 26.65 -23.98 -34.55
N LYS A 40 26.12 -25.20 -34.44
CA LYS A 40 25.65 -25.93 -35.63
C LYS A 40 24.48 -25.24 -36.34
N TYR A 41 23.75 -24.32 -35.70
CA TYR A 41 22.61 -23.58 -36.27
C TYR A 41 22.95 -22.18 -36.78
N GLU A 42 24.24 -21.83 -36.87
CA GLU A 42 24.70 -20.56 -37.44
C GLU A 42 24.13 -20.32 -38.85
N LYS A 43 23.93 -21.41 -39.62
CA LYS A 43 23.40 -21.36 -40.99
C LYS A 43 21.96 -21.88 -41.03
N PRO A 44 21.02 -21.20 -41.73
CA PRO A 44 19.65 -21.71 -41.86
C PRO A 44 19.54 -23.13 -42.45
N ALA A 45 20.51 -23.54 -43.27
CA ALA A 45 20.53 -24.87 -43.90
C ALA A 45 20.78 -26.03 -42.91
N SER A 46 21.25 -25.74 -41.70
CA SER A 46 21.52 -26.76 -40.66
C SER A 46 20.47 -26.80 -39.55
N TRP A 47 19.38 -26.02 -39.69
CA TRP A 47 18.27 -26.08 -38.74
C TRP A 47 17.53 -27.41 -38.86
N ASP A 48 17.35 -28.06 -37.70
CA ASP A 48 16.72 -29.36 -37.57
C ASP A 48 15.48 -29.27 -36.67
N ASP A 49 14.82 -30.42 -36.44
CA ASP A 49 13.67 -30.51 -35.55
C ASP A 49 13.94 -30.02 -34.12
N ASN A 50 15.18 -30.10 -33.62
CA ASN A 50 15.52 -29.61 -32.29
C ASN A 50 15.52 -28.08 -32.26
N PHE A 51 16.05 -27.43 -33.30
CA PHE A 51 15.97 -25.98 -33.46
C PHE A 51 14.51 -25.52 -33.48
N ASP A 52 13.69 -26.09 -34.34
CA ASP A 52 12.27 -25.71 -34.47
C ASP A 52 11.48 -25.97 -33.18
N ARG A 53 11.77 -27.09 -32.48
CA ARG A 53 11.18 -27.37 -31.17
C ARG A 53 11.62 -26.34 -30.12
N ALA A 54 12.90 -26.01 -30.04
CA ALA A 54 13.41 -25.02 -29.10
C ALA A 54 12.79 -23.64 -29.35
N LEU A 55 12.71 -23.22 -30.62
CA LEU A 55 12.12 -21.95 -31.03
C LEU A 55 10.65 -21.86 -30.61
N LYS A 56 9.87 -22.90 -30.93
CA LYS A 56 8.45 -22.97 -30.56
C LYS A 56 8.27 -22.95 -29.04
N ARG A 57 9.11 -23.66 -28.29
CA ARG A 57 9.01 -23.74 -26.82
C ARG A 57 9.43 -22.44 -26.15
N ALA A 58 10.50 -21.80 -26.60
CA ALA A 58 10.91 -20.46 -26.16
C ALA A 58 9.78 -19.45 -26.38
N HIS A 59 9.12 -19.50 -27.54
CA HIS A 59 7.98 -18.65 -27.85
C HIS A 59 6.81 -18.87 -26.89
N ILE A 60 6.47 -20.13 -26.58
CA ILE A 60 5.41 -20.47 -25.61
C ILE A 60 5.75 -19.95 -24.20
N VAL A 61 7.00 -20.08 -23.75
CA VAL A 61 7.42 -19.56 -22.43
C VAL A 61 7.22 -18.05 -22.35
N LEU A 62 7.68 -17.30 -23.35
CA LEU A 62 7.50 -15.84 -23.38
C LEU A 62 6.02 -15.43 -23.50
N GLN A 63 5.21 -16.17 -24.25
CA GLN A 63 3.76 -15.93 -24.34
C GLN A 63 3.07 -16.12 -22.99
N ASN A 64 3.45 -17.16 -22.24
CA ASN A 64 2.93 -17.39 -20.90
C ASN A 64 3.33 -16.25 -19.96
N HIS A 65 4.59 -15.78 -19.99
CA HIS A 65 5.01 -14.63 -19.20
C HIS A 65 4.25 -13.34 -19.53
N LYS A 66 4.07 -13.06 -20.82
CA LYS A 66 3.26 -11.93 -21.27
C LYS A 66 1.84 -12.03 -20.73
N ALA A 67 1.18 -13.18 -20.91
CA ALA A 67 -0.19 -13.39 -20.46
C ALA A 67 -0.31 -13.28 -18.93
N GLU A 68 0.70 -13.76 -18.19
CA GLU A 68 0.73 -13.62 -16.74
C GLU A 68 0.91 -12.16 -16.30
N ALA A 69 1.81 -11.42 -16.95
CA ALA A 69 1.98 -9.98 -16.69
C ALA A 69 0.69 -9.20 -16.98
N ASP A 70 0.02 -9.48 -18.11
CA ASP A 70 -1.29 -8.88 -18.44
C ASP A 70 -2.35 -9.22 -17.37
N SER A 71 -2.42 -10.49 -16.94
CA SER A 71 -3.32 -10.91 -15.85
C SER A 71 -3.04 -10.18 -14.54
N LYS A 72 -1.76 -10.06 -14.14
CA LYS A 72 -1.38 -9.38 -12.89
C LYS A 72 -1.61 -7.87 -12.96
N LYS A 73 -1.46 -7.27 -14.14
CA LYS A 73 -1.87 -5.89 -14.41
C LYS A 73 -3.36 -5.69 -14.16
N GLU A 74 -4.21 -6.56 -14.69
CA GLU A 74 -5.67 -6.50 -14.51
C GLU A 74 -6.06 -6.69 -13.04
N GLU A 75 -5.51 -7.71 -12.37
CA GLU A 75 -5.75 -7.95 -10.93
C GLU A 75 -5.35 -6.74 -10.06
N MET A 76 -4.25 -6.05 -10.42
CA MET A 76 -3.78 -4.86 -9.70
C MET A 76 -4.65 -3.63 -10.01
N ALA A 77 -5.11 -3.47 -11.25
CA ALA A 77 -6.02 -2.39 -11.63
C ALA A 77 -7.39 -2.51 -10.93
N ASP A 78 -7.88 -3.74 -10.76
CA ASP A 78 -9.07 -4.02 -9.95
C ASP A 78 -8.87 -3.59 -8.49
N LEU A 79 -7.69 -3.83 -7.92
CA LEU A 79 -7.37 -3.41 -6.57
C LEU A 79 -7.32 -1.88 -6.43
N VAL A 80 -6.76 -1.17 -7.42
CA VAL A 80 -6.79 0.29 -7.49
C VAL A 80 -8.23 0.80 -7.50
N LYS A 81 -9.10 0.18 -8.29
CA LYS A 81 -10.53 0.54 -8.37
C LYS A 81 -11.24 0.32 -7.03
N ASP A 82 -11.03 -0.83 -6.40
CA ASP A 82 -11.60 -1.15 -5.08
C ASP A 82 -11.15 -0.15 -4.01
N LEU A 83 -9.85 0.19 -3.98
CA LEU A 83 -9.29 1.16 -3.03
C LEU A 83 -9.79 2.58 -3.32
N THR A 84 -9.91 2.97 -4.59
CA THR A 84 -10.46 4.26 -5.00
C THR A 84 -11.92 4.39 -4.55
N ALA A 85 -12.74 3.37 -4.78
CA ALA A 85 -14.13 3.36 -4.33
C ALA A 85 -14.23 3.45 -2.80
N PHE A 86 -13.37 2.73 -2.08
CA PHE A 86 -13.30 2.82 -0.63
C PHE A 86 -12.87 4.22 -0.15
N MET A 87 -11.89 4.85 -0.81
CA MET A 87 -11.48 6.22 -0.54
C MET A 87 -12.62 7.22 -0.79
N MET A 88 -13.34 7.11 -1.90
CA MET A 88 -14.48 7.99 -2.19
C MET A 88 -15.60 7.87 -1.15
N ASN A 89 -15.95 6.65 -0.75
CA ASN A 89 -16.92 6.41 0.32
C ASN A 89 -16.44 7.00 1.66
N THR A 90 -15.13 6.87 1.93
CA THR A 90 -14.49 7.44 3.13
C THR A 90 -14.55 8.97 3.11
N SER A 91 -14.30 9.60 1.96
CA SER A 91 -14.46 11.05 1.77
C SER A 91 -15.90 11.51 1.97
N ALA A 92 -16.89 10.78 1.43
CA ALA A 92 -18.30 11.11 1.64
C ALA A 92 -18.71 11.00 3.14
N ASN A 93 -18.18 9.99 3.84
CA ASN A 93 -18.38 9.87 5.29
C ASN A 93 -17.72 11.01 6.06
N LYS A 94 -16.53 11.44 5.64
CA LYS A 94 -15.85 12.59 6.22
C LYS A 94 -16.70 13.86 6.11
N GLU A 95 -17.32 14.13 4.97
CA GLU A 95 -18.20 15.30 4.79
C GLU A 95 -19.36 15.32 5.81
N ASN A 96 -19.94 14.15 6.10
CA ASN A 96 -20.98 14.02 7.13
C ASN A 96 -20.42 14.33 8.54
N VAL A 97 -19.23 13.84 8.86
CA VAL A 97 -18.58 14.08 10.16
C VAL A 97 -18.15 15.54 10.30
N ASP A 98 -17.62 16.15 9.23
CA ASP A 98 -17.27 17.56 9.18
C ASP A 98 -18.51 18.44 9.36
N SER A 99 -19.63 18.08 8.73
CA SER A 99 -20.91 18.76 8.91
C SER A 99 -21.39 18.71 10.36
N LEU A 100 -21.30 17.54 11.01
CA LEU A 100 -21.62 17.39 12.44
C LEU A 100 -20.68 18.23 13.30
N ASN A 101 -19.38 18.17 13.05
CA ASN A 101 -18.37 18.96 13.75
C ASN A 101 -18.65 20.46 13.61
N GLN A 102 -19.00 20.94 12.41
CA GLN A 102 -19.37 22.32 12.18
C GLN A 102 -20.62 22.72 12.98
N ARG A 103 -21.64 21.88 12.99
CA ARG A 103 -22.91 22.14 13.69
C ARG A 103 -22.75 22.23 15.20
N TYR A 104 -21.97 21.33 15.80
CA TYR A 104 -21.83 21.25 17.25
C TYR A 104 -20.70 22.12 17.82
N ASN A 105 -19.58 22.27 17.08
CA ASN A 105 -18.38 22.95 17.59
C ASN A 105 -18.14 24.36 17.03
N LYS A 106 -18.67 24.69 15.84
CA LYS A 106 -18.28 25.92 15.11
C LYS A 106 -19.43 26.88 14.78
N THR A 107 -20.68 26.46 14.99
CA THR A 107 -21.85 27.27 14.63
C THR A 107 -22.33 28.06 15.84
N LYS A 108 -22.42 29.39 15.67
CA LYS A 108 -23.02 30.27 16.67
C LYS A 108 -24.50 29.95 16.87
N LEU A 109 -24.94 29.95 18.11
CA LEU A 109 -26.32 29.67 18.50
C LEU A 109 -26.93 30.89 19.18
N LYS A 110 -28.16 31.27 18.81
CA LYS A 110 -28.98 32.23 19.57
C LYS A 110 -30.09 31.50 20.31
N LYS A 111 -30.11 31.61 21.63
CA LYS A 111 -31.06 30.93 22.51
C LYS A 111 -31.38 31.85 23.69
N GLU A 112 -32.67 32.02 23.99
CA GLU A 112 -33.14 32.83 25.14
C GLU A 112 -32.58 34.27 25.15
N GLY A 113 -32.42 34.87 23.96
CA GLY A 113 -31.89 36.23 23.80
C GLY A 113 -30.36 36.36 23.99
N LYS A 114 -29.64 35.26 24.26
CA LYS A 114 -28.18 35.22 24.35
C LYS A 114 -27.58 34.53 23.12
N GLU A 115 -26.43 35.03 22.69
CA GLU A 115 -25.63 34.44 21.60
C GLU A 115 -24.47 33.64 22.21
N TYR A 116 -24.29 32.42 21.73
CA TYR A 116 -23.26 31.47 22.13
C TYR A 116 -22.41 31.16 20.90
N ASN A 117 -21.10 30.98 21.05
CA ASN A 117 -20.22 30.69 19.91
C ASN A 117 -20.34 29.24 19.41
N SER A 118 -20.91 28.34 20.21
CA SER A 118 -21.15 26.95 19.85
C SER A 118 -22.34 26.35 20.62
N TYR A 119 -22.84 25.21 20.16
CA TYR A 119 -23.85 24.44 20.89
C TYR A 119 -23.31 23.93 22.25
N ILE A 120 -22.00 23.77 22.37
CA ILE A 120 -21.32 23.41 23.63
C ILE A 120 -21.42 24.54 24.63
N GLU A 121 -21.04 25.75 24.21
CA GLU A 121 -21.09 26.93 25.08
C GLU A 121 -22.50 27.21 25.58
N TYR A 122 -23.50 26.91 24.76
CA TYR A 122 -24.89 26.95 25.17
C TYR A 122 -25.23 25.92 26.27
N LEU A 123 -24.72 24.69 26.17
CA LEU A 123 -25.08 23.63 27.10
C LEU A 123 -24.37 23.72 28.45
N ASP A 124 -23.10 24.17 28.49
CA ASP A 124 -22.32 24.37 29.72
C ASP A 124 -21.01 25.14 29.42
N SER A 125 -20.76 26.26 30.11
CA SER A 125 -19.54 27.07 29.95
C SER A 125 -18.27 26.33 30.40
N ASP A 126 -18.36 25.42 31.38
CA ASP A 126 -17.23 24.59 31.80
C ASP A 126 -16.85 23.58 30.71
N VAL A 127 -17.85 23.06 29.97
CA VAL A 127 -17.64 22.15 28.84
C VAL A 127 -17.02 22.90 27.66
N ALA A 128 -17.41 24.16 27.44
CA ALA A 128 -16.78 25.02 26.43
C ALA A 128 -15.31 25.29 26.74
N ALA A 129 -14.98 25.60 28.01
CA ALA A 129 -13.60 25.82 28.45
C ALA A 129 -12.75 24.55 28.33
N ALA A 130 -13.27 23.39 28.74
CA ALA A 130 -12.59 22.10 28.59
C ALA A 130 -12.41 21.71 27.11
N THR A 131 -13.43 21.97 26.28
CA THR A 131 -13.34 21.76 24.83
C THR A 131 -12.25 22.64 24.24
N ALA A 132 -12.22 23.94 24.55
CA ALA A 132 -11.18 24.86 24.06
C ALA A 132 -9.76 24.42 24.47
N GLN A 133 -9.57 23.89 25.68
CA GLN A 133 -8.29 23.29 26.07
C GLN A 133 -7.93 22.07 25.20
N ILE A 134 -8.89 21.17 24.93
CA ILE A 134 -8.70 20.03 24.02
C ILE A 134 -8.32 20.50 22.61
N ILE A 135 -9.00 21.54 22.09
CA ILE A 135 -8.69 22.17 20.80
C ILE A 135 -7.23 22.63 20.76
N SER A 136 -6.77 23.32 21.81
CA SER A 136 -5.41 23.85 21.86
C SER A 136 -4.33 22.76 21.96
N PHE A 137 -4.61 21.67 22.69
CA PHE A 137 -3.72 20.51 22.76
C PHE A 137 -3.62 19.80 21.41
N GLU A 138 -4.74 19.68 20.69
CA GLU A 138 -4.77 19.06 19.36
C GLU A 138 -3.94 19.84 18.34
N GLU A 139 -4.07 21.16 18.32
CA GLU A 139 -3.27 22.02 17.42
C GLU A 139 -1.77 21.92 17.72
N GLN A 140 -1.39 21.83 19.00
CA GLN A 140 0.00 21.62 19.40
C GLN A 140 0.51 20.24 18.97
N MET A 141 -0.27 19.19 19.17
CA MET A 141 0.08 17.83 18.80
C MET A 141 0.17 17.62 17.28
N GLN A 142 -0.66 18.30 16.48
CA GLN A 142 -0.53 18.26 15.01
C GLN A 142 0.77 18.91 14.52
N LYS A 143 1.24 19.97 15.18
CA LYS A 143 2.55 20.57 14.90
C LYS A 143 3.68 19.59 15.23
N ASP A 144 3.59 18.95 16.39
CA ASP A 144 4.60 17.98 16.83
C ASP A 144 4.63 16.73 15.92
N ARG A 145 3.48 16.31 15.36
CA ARG A 145 3.39 15.20 14.39
C ARG A 145 4.10 15.47 13.08
N LYS A 146 4.12 16.72 12.60
CA LYS A 146 4.90 17.11 11.41
C LYS A 146 6.40 16.98 11.65
N VAL A 147 6.86 17.28 12.87
CA VAL A 147 8.28 17.25 13.25
C VAL A 147 8.82 15.81 13.38
N ILE A 148 7.96 14.85 13.76
CA ILE A 148 8.35 13.44 13.99
C ILE A 148 8.34 12.61 12.70
N ARG A 149 7.62 13.05 11.66
CA ARG A 149 7.52 12.31 10.38
C ARG A 149 8.87 12.22 9.64
N ASP A 150 9.80 13.10 9.95
CA ASP A 150 11.09 13.23 9.25
C ASP A 150 12.24 12.47 9.93
N SER A 151 12.01 11.68 10.99
CA SER A 151 13.06 10.87 11.64
C SER A 151 12.88 9.37 11.43
N GLU A 152 13.80 8.82 10.64
CA GLU A 152 14.09 7.45 10.18
C GLU A 152 13.51 6.20 10.90
N GLU A 153 12.84 5.39 10.08
CA GLU A 153 13.05 3.97 9.72
C GLU A 153 12.91 2.75 10.66
N ASP A 154 13.10 2.77 11.98
CA ASP A 154 13.10 1.48 12.71
C ASP A 154 12.20 1.41 13.96
N GLN A 155 11.28 0.42 13.94
CA GLN A 155 10.39 -0.07 15.01
C GLN A 155 9.04 0.66 15.21
N MET A 156 8.09 0.44 14.30
CA MET A 156 6.70 0.86 14.48
C MET A 156 5.96 -0.04 15.50
N LYS A 157 5.61 0.49 16.66
CA LYS A 157 4.58 -0.10 17.55
C LYS A 157 3.26 0.62 17.37
N TRP A 158 2.19 -0.16 17.16
CA TRP A 158 0.83 0.37 17.04
C TRP A 158 0.17 0.42 18.42
N PHE A 159 -0.43 1.55 18.76
CA PHE A 159 -1.22 1.69 19.99
C PHE A 159 -2.43 2.57 19.75
N TRP A 160 -3.48 2.30 20.52
CA TRP A 160 -4.70 3.09 20.47
C TRP A 160 -4.57 4.36 21.33
N VAL A 161 -4.71 5.52 20.69
CA VAL A 161 -4.79 6.82 21.35
C VAL A 161 -6.24 7.30 21.26
N PRO A 162 -6.95 7.57 22.36
CA PRO A 162 -8.37 7.92 22.36
C PRO A 162 -8.79 9.05 21.39
N PHE A 163 -7.87 9.96 21.05
CA PHE A 163 -8.10 11.11 20.16
C PHE A 163 -7.42 11.01 18.77
N TRP A 164 -6.54 10.03 18.54
CA TRP A 164 -5.88 9.78 17.24
C TRP A 164 -6.27 8.44 16.63
N GLY A 165 -6.88 7.55 17.40
CA GLY A 165 -7.08 6.16 17.06
C GLY A 165 -5.75 5.40 17.05
N TRP A 166 -5.64 4.43 16.15
CA TRP A 166 -4.42 3.64 15.99
C TRP A 166 -3.27 4.51 15.48
N SER A 167 -2.28 4.73 16.33
CA SER A 167 -1.06 5.48 16.04
C SER A 167 0.12 4.54 16.00
N ASN A 168 1.03 4.78 15.05
CA ASN A 168 2.37 4.20 15.04
C ASN A 168 3.35 5.27 15.55
N SER A 169 3.94 5.08 16.73
CA SER A 169 5.06 5.95 17.15
C SER A 169 6.22 5.10 17.62
N ILE A 170 7.41 5.49 17.17
CA ILE A 170 8.69 4.83 17.47
C ILE A 170 9.11 5.10 18.93
N GLN A 171 8.61 6.18 19.54
CA GLN A 171 8.77 6.42 20.97
C GLN A 171 7.50 7.05 21.54
N MET A 172 6.95 6.44 22.59
CA MET A 172 6.12 7.16 23.54
C MET A 172 7.03 8.17 24.22
N SER A 173 7.11 9.39 23.69
CA SER A 173 7.67 10.46 24.51
C SER A 173 6.77 10.58 25.75
N GLU A 174 7.34 10.76 26.94
CA GLU A 174 6.58 10.98 28.19
C GLU A 174 5.50 12.06 28.04
N LYS A 175 5.68 12.98 27.07
CA LYS A 175 4.72 14.03 26.72
C LYS A 175 3.40 13.46 26.17
N VAL A 176 3.43 12.43 25.31
CA VAL A 176 2.24 11.78 24.74
C VAL A 176 1.45 11.03 25.82
N GLU A 177 2.16 10.33 26.70
CA GLU A 177 1.55 9.60 27.82
C GLU A 177 0.89 10.56 28.82
N LYS A 178 1.60 11.62 29.23
CA LYS A 178 1.06 12.67 30.11
C LYS A 178 -0.17 13.34 29.49
N ALA A 179 -0.12 13.69 28.21
CA ALA A 179 -1.26 14.31 27.51
C ALA A 179 -2.47 13.37 27.46
N THR A 180 -2.27 12.08 27.18
CA THR A 180 -3.33 11.07 27.16
C THR A 180 -3.99 10.92 28.53
N LYS A 181 -3.19 10.86 29.60
CA LYS A 181 -3.70 10.75 30.97
C LYS A 181 -4.54 11.96 31.39
N THR A 182 -4.04 13.18 31.13
CA THR A 182 -4.77 14.42 31.44
C THR A 182 -6.11 14.51 30.69
N PHE A 183 -6.15 14.05 29.43
CA PHE A 183 -7.38 13.97 28.65
C PHE A 183 -8.40 13.01 29.27
N GLU A 184 -8.00 11.78 29.59
CA GLU A 184 -8.91 10.77 30.18
C GLU A 184 -9.41 11.19 31.57
N GLU A 185 -8.57 11.81 32.40
CA GLU A 185 -8.99 12.36 33.69
C GLU A 185 -10.06 13.46 33.53
N THR A 186 -9.90 14.33 32.53
CA THR A 186 -10.86 15.41 32.22
C THR A 186 -12.15 14.85 31.65
N ARG A 187 -12.06 13.89 30.74
CA ARG A 187 -13.19 13.16 30.15
C ARG A 187 -14.01 12.42 31.21
N THR A 188 -13.35 11.74 32.15
CA THR A 188 -14.01 11.01 33.24
C THR A 188 -14.78 11.97 34.16
N LYS A 189 -14.18 13.12 34.52
CA LYS A 189 -14.86 14.16 35.30
C LYS A 189 -16.10 14.72 34.59
N LEU A 190 -16.05 14.88 33.26
CA LEU A 190 -17.16 15.37 32.45
C LEU A 190 -18.29 14.35 32.31
N ILE A 191 -17.95 13.07 32.13
CA ILE A 191 -18.94 11.97 32.06
C ILE A 191 -19.65 11.78 33.41
N GLY A 192 -18.94 11.97 34.53
CA GLY A 192 -19.50 11.84 35.88
C GLY A 192 -20.57 12.87 36.26
N ARG A 193 -20.73 13.98 35.51
CA ARG A 193 -21.73 15.02 35.80
C ARG A 193 -23.17 14.66 35.39
N GLY A 194 -23.38 13.61 34.59
CA GLY A 194 -24.72 13.09 34.20
C GLY A 194 -25.54 13.99 33.26
N GLY A 195 -26.69 13.50 32.78
CA GLY A 195 -27.68 14.26 32.00
C GLY A 195 -27.43 14.39 30.48
N LYS A 196 -28.18 15.29 29.81
CA LYS A 196 -28.09 15.58 28.36
C LYS A 196 -26.70 16.14 27.96
N THR A 197 -26.04 16.83 28.87
CA THR A 197 -24.71 17.42 28.69
C THR A 197 -23.64 16.34 28.45
N MET A 198 -23.69 15.22 29.18
CA MET A 198 -22.77 14.08 29.00
C MET A 198 -22.82 13.48 27.59
N GLN A 199 -24.00 13.38 26.97
CA GLN A 199 -24.14 12.77 25.64
C GLN A 199 -23.54 13.65 24.54
N VAL A 200 -23.74 14.96 24.64
CA VAL A 200 -23.22 15.93 23.67
C VAL A 200 -21.70 16.07 23.80
N THR A 201 -21.17 16.13 25.03
CA THR A 201 -19.71 16.11 25.27
C THR A 201 -19.03 14.86 24.73
N ARG A 202 -19.64 13.67 24.91
CA ARG A 202 -19.14 12.43 24.32
C ARG A 202 -19.10 12.50 22.79
N LEU A 203 -20.17 12.97 22.16
CA LEU A 203 -20.25 13.11 20.70
C LEU A 203 -19.12 14.01 20.16
N ILE A 204 -18.94 15.18 20.77
CA ILE A 204 -17.92 16.15 20.37
C ILE A 204 -16.50 15.62 20.55
N SER A 205 -16.25 14.91 21.65
CA SER A 205 -14.94 14.29 21.91
C SER A 205 -14.56 13.24 20.87
N ILE A 206 -15.52 12.73 20.10
CA ILE A 206 -15.30 11.73 19.04
C ILE A 206 -15.23 12.41 17.66
N LEU A 207 -16.08 13.41 17.40
CA LEU A 207 -16.22 14.00 16.06
C LEU A 207 -14.91 14.56 15.49
N ARG A 208 -14.13 15.29 16.29
CA ARG A 208 -12.90 15.92 15.80
C ARG A 208 -11.72 14.95 15.60
N PRO A 209 -11.44 14.03 16.54
CA PRO A 209 -10.58 12.87 16.28
C PRO A 209 -10.95 12.12 15.01
N LEU A 210 -12.25 11.91 14.80
CA LEU A 210 -12.77 11.20 13.64
C LEU A 210 -12.51 11.98 12.34
N CYS A 211 -12.67 13.32 12.33
CA CYS A 211 -12.26 14.16 11.18
C CYS A 211 -10.79 13.95 10.82
N ASN A 212 -9.90 14.02 11.81
CA ASN A 212 -8.46 13.86 11.58
C ASN A 212 -8.10 12.44 11.11
N GLN A 213 -8.77 11.42 11.65
CA GLN A 213 -8.61 10.03 11.21
C GLN A 213 -9.04 9.86 9.75
N PHE A 214 -10.13 10.52 9.34
CA PHE A 214 -10.55 10.52 7.95
C PHE A 214 -9.51 11.18 7.04
N ASP A 215 -8.98 12.36 7.41
CA ASP A 215 -7.91 13.04 6.65
C ASP A 215 -6.67 12.14 6.50
N ASP A 216 -6.21 11.54 7.59
CA ASP A 216 -5.05 10.67 7.63
C ASP A 216 -5.26 9.40 6.79
N LEU A 217 -6.43 8.76 6.91
CA LEU A 217 -6.79 7.56 6.15
C LEU A 217 -6.91 7.87 4.65
N ILE A 218 -7.57 8.96 4.27
CA ILE A 218 -7.69 9.38 2.87
C ILE A 218 -6.31 9.67 2.27
N GLY A 219 -5.45 10.38 3.00
CA GLY A 219 -4.07 10.64 2.56
C GLY A 219 -3.29 9.34 2.32
N LYS A 220 -3.36 8.39 3.24
CA LYS A 220 -2.70 7.08 3.12
C LYS A 220 -3.25 6.25 1.95
N MET A 221 -4.56 6.25 1.75
CA MET A 221 -5.18 5.58 0.59
C MET A 221 -4.74 6.23 -0.72
N GLY A 222 -4.63 7.55 -0.78
CA GLY A 222 -4.09 8.27 -1.93
C GLY A 222 -2.67 7.83 -2.28
N THR A 223 -1.76 7.78 -1.30
CA THR A 223 -0.39 7.27 -1.50
C THR A 223 -0.40 5.82 -1.99
N ALA A 224 -1.21 4.95 -1.39
CA ALA A 224 -1.32 3.55 -1.80
C ALA A 224 -1.86 3.39 -3.23
N ILE A 225 -2.87 4.18 -3.63
CA ILE A 225 -3.39 4.20 -5.00
C ILE A 225 -2.28 4.55 -6.01
N THR A 226 -1.46 5.56 -5.72
CA THR A 226 -0.33 5.94 -6.58
C THR A 226 0.66 4.78 -6.75
N ALA A 227 1.11 4.17 -5.65
CA ALA A 227 2.04 3.04 -5.71
C ALA A 227 1.47 1.81 -6.45
N LEU A 228 0.17 1.53 -6.28
CA LEU A 228 -0.49 0.45 -7.02
C LEU A 228 -0.60 0.76 -8.51
N ASN A 229 -0.84 2.01 -8.91
CA ASN A 229 -0.81 2.42 -10.32
C ASN A 229 0.57 2.27 -10.95
N GLU A 230 1.64 2.66 -10.25
CA GLU A 230 3.01 2.40 -10.70
C GLU A 230 3.25 0.91 -10.92
N THR A 231 2.71 0.06 -10.03
CA THR A 231 2.80 -1.40 -10.18
C THR A 231 2.01 -1.92 -11.39
N VAL A 232 0.84 -1.36 -11.70
CA VAL A 232 0.07 -1.65 -12.92
C VAL A 232 0.90 -1.32 -14.18
N GLU A 233 1.58 -0.17 -14.18
CA GLU A 233 2.43 0.26 -15.30
C GLU A 233 3.66 -0.65 -15.47
N LEU A 234 4.27 -1.10 -14.37
CA LEU A 234 5.37 -2.06 -14.41
C LEU A 234 4.94 -3.38 -15.06
N PHE A 235 3.79 -3.95 -14.68
CA PHE A 235 3.29 -5.17 -15.34
C PHE A 235 2.98 -4.95 -16.82
N GLY A 236 2.39 -3.81 -17.19
CA GLY A 236 2.17 -3.46 -18.59
C GLY A 236 3.47 -3.32 -19.40
N SER A 237 4.51 -2.76 -18.78
CA SER A 237 5.84 -2.66 -19.39
C SER A 237 6.47 -4.03 -19.58
N GLN A 238 6.34 -4.93 -18.59
CA GLN A 238 6.82 -6.32 -18.72
C GLN A 238 6.12 -7.06 -19.86
N ALA A 239 4.79 -6.98 -19.96
CA ALA A 239 4.05 -7.59 -21.07
C ALA A 239 4.52 -7.07 -22.44
N SER A 240 4.80 -5.76 -22.54
CA SER A 240 5.34 -5.13 -23.75
C SER A 240 6.75 -5.62 -24.09
N ASN A 241 7.62 -5.72 -23.09
CA ASN A 241 8.98 -6.25 -23.25
C ASN A 241 8.96 -7.69 -23.77
N TYR A 242 8.12 -8.56 -23.21
CA TYR A 242 7.97 -9.93 -23.73
C TYR A 242 7.43 -9.96 -25.16
N SER A 243 6.50 -9.06 -25.51
CA SER A 243 6.00 -8.94 -26.89
C SER A 243 7.12 -8.57 -27.87
N SER A 244 8.03 -7.69 -27.48
CA SER A 244 9.21 -7.32 -28.27
C SER A 244 10.16 -8.51 -28.44
N ILE A 245 10.48 -9.21 -27.35
CA ILE A 245 11.36 -10.40 -27.41
C ILE A 245 10.74 -11.50 -28.29
N ILE A 246 9.43 -11.74 -28.17
CA ILE A 246 8.67 -12.66 -29.02
C ILE A 246 8.83 -12.32 -30.50
N THR A 247 8.71 -11.03 -30.84
CA THR A 247 8.82 -10.55 -32.21
C THR A 247 10.23 -10.78 -32.74
N SER A 248 11.25 -10.38 -31.98
CA SER A 248 12.66 -10.62 -32.32
C SER A 248 12.98 -12.11 -32.48
N LEU A 249 12.44 -12.96 -31.60
CA LEU A 249 12.63 -14.40 -31.65
C LEU A 249 11.98 -15.03 -32.90
N ARG A 250 10.83 -14.53 -33.34
CA ARG A 250 10.19 -14.97 -34.59
C ARG A 250 11.03 -14.55 -35.81
N ASP A 251 11.62 -13.36 -35.75
CA ASP A 251 12.33 -12.73 -36.85
C ASP A 251 13.80 -13.20 -36.95
N MET A 252 14.30 -14.00 -35.99
CA MET A 252 15.59 -14.72 -36.04
C MET A 252 15.78 -15.60 -37.29
N LYS A 253 14.75 -15.78 -38.12
CA LYS A 253 14.83 -16.59 -39.34
C LYS A 253 15.78 -16.02 -40.41
N THR A 254 16.22 -14.78 -40.27
CA THR A 254 17.30 -14.20 -41.06
C THR A 254 18.60 -14.38 -40.30
N GLY A 255 19.50 -15.25 -40.79
CA GLY A 255 20.77 -15.57 -40.13
C GLY A 255 21.57 -14.33 -39.72
N VAL A 256 22.43 -14.49 -38.72
CA VAL A 256 23.27 -13.42 -38.15
C VAL A 256 24.73 -13.72 -38.51
N GLU A 257 25.55 -12.68 -38.74
CA GLU A 257 26.99 -12.85 -38.99
C GLU A 257 27.67 -13.52 -37.78
N SER A 258 28.69 -14.36 -38.00
CA SER A 258 29.26 -15.23 -36.95
C SER A 258 29.83 -14.46 -35.75
N GLY A 259 30.36 -13.23 -35.96
CA GLY A 259 30.90 -12.39 -34.89
C GLY A 259 29.83 -11.80 -33.96
N ASP A 260 28.61 -11.64 -34.45
CA ASP A 260 27.48 -11.12 -33.69
C ASP A 260 26.75 -12.24 -32.91
N PHE A 261 27.03 -13.50 -33.22
CA PHE A 261 26.39 -14.66 -32.62
C PHE A 261 26.81 -14.86 -31.15
N ASP A 262 28.12 -14.89 -30.88
CA ASP A 262 28.66 -15.07 -29.52
C ASP A 262 28.33 -13.89 -28.60
N MET A 263 28.41 -12.66 -29.14
CA MET A 263 28.07 -11.45 -28.37
C MET A 263 26.57 -11.40 -28.03
N ARG A 264 25.71 -11.82 -28.95
CA ARG A 264 24.27 -11.92 -28.71
C ARG A 264 23.95 -12.98 -27.65
N ASP A 265 24.60 -14.14 -27.71
CA ASP A 265 24.41 -15.20 -26.72
C ASP A 265 24.77 -14.71 -25.32
N MET A 266 25.97 -14.15 -25.14
CA MET A 266 26.42 -13.59 -23.86
C MET A 266 25.46 -12.53 -23.32
N ASN A 267 25.04 -11.56 -24.15
CA ASN A 267 24.14 -10.49 -23.71
C ASN A 267 22.76 -11.01 -23.29
N ILE A 268 22.24 -12.05 -23.95
CA ILE A 268 20.92 -12.62 -23.63
C ILE A 268 20.99 -13.52 -22.41
N GLU A 269 22.02 -14.36 -22.27
CA GLU A 269 22.23 -15.13 -21.04
C GLU A 269 22.38 -14.18 -19.84
N ASP A 270 23.28 -13.21 -19.91
CA ASP A 270 23.49 -12.21 -18.85
C ASP A 270 22.19 -11.45 -18.52
N GLY A 271 21.41 -11.07 -19.54
CA GLY A 271 20.12 -10.42 -19.37
C GLY A 271 19.09 -11.29 -18.64
N ILE A 272 19.05 -12.59 -18.94
CA ILE A 272 18.20 -13.55 -18.22
C ILE A 272 18.65 -13.67 -16.76
N GLU A 273 19.95 -13.75 -16.50
CA GLU A 273 20.47 -13.85 -15.13
C GLU A 273 20.14 -12.62 -14.29
N GLN A 274 20.35 -11.42 -14.85
CA GLN A 274 20.00 -10.16 -14.20
C GLN A 274 18.50 -10.05 -13.94
N ALA A 275 17.66 -10.53 -14.86
CA ALA A 275 16.21 -10.58 -14.67
C ALA A 275 15.82 -11.51 -13.51
N VAL A 276 16.41 -12.70 -13.44
CA VAL A 276 16.18 -13.67 -12.35
C VAL A 276 16.62 -13.10 -11.00
N GLU A 277 17.78 -12.44 -10.93
CA GLU A 277 18.26 -11.78 -9.71
C GLU A 277 17.29 -10.67 -9.27
N SER A 278 16.83 -9.85 -10.23
CA SER A 278 15.87 -8.78 -9.97
C SER A 278 14.53 -9.31 -9.46
N PHE A 279 13.98 -10.37 -10.06
CA PHE A 279 12.77 -11.01 -9.56
C PHE A 279 12.96 -11.63 -8.17
N THR A 280 14.14 -12.18 -7.88
CA THR A 280 14.46 -12.70 -6.54
C THR A 280 14.40 -11.59 -5.49
N LYS A 281 14.97 -10.41 -5.79
CA LYS A 281 14.90 -9.25 -4.90
C LYS A 281 13.47 -8.76 -4.69
N VAL A 282 12.68 -8.66 -5.77
CA VAL A 282 11.25 -8.28 -5.69
C VAL A 282 10.48 -9.26 -4.81
N LYS A 283 10.69 -10.57 -4.98
CA LYS A 283 10.07 -11.60 -4.15
C LYS A 283 10.41 -11.42 -2.67
N MET A 284 11.69 -11.25 -2.33
CA MET A 284 12.13 -11.07 -0.95
C MET A 284 11.47 -9.85 -0.30
N LEU A 285 11.45 -8.70 -0.99
CA LEU A 285 10.82 -7.47 -0.50
C LEU A 285 9.31 -7.66 -0.30
N ALA A 286 8.64 -8.35 -1.21
CA ALA A 286 7.21 -8.64 -1.09
C ALA A 286 6.89 -9.61 0.06
N GLU A 287 7.75 -10.60 0.30
CA GLU A 287 7.64 -11.52 1.44
C GLU A 287 7.87 -10.80 2.78
N GLU A 288 8.85 -9.91 2.84
CA GLU A 288 9.12 -9.07 4.01
C GLU A 288 7.92 -8.17 4.32
N PHE A 289 7.40 -7.46 3.31
CA PHE A 289 6.20 -6.65 3.45
C PHE A 289 5.02 -7.48 4.00
N ARG A 290 4.78 -8.67 3.43
CA ARG A 290 3.72 -9.58 3.91
C ARG A 290 3.94 -10.01 5.36
N LYS A 291 5.18 -10.28 5.77
CA LYS A 291 5.50 -10.69 7.14
C LYS A 291 5.28 -9.54 8.14
N THR A 292 5.78 -8.35 7.83
CA THR A 292 5.63 -7.16 8.69
C THR A 292 4.17 -6.77 8.86
N ALA A 293 3.40 -6.87 7.79
CA ALA A 293 1.98 -6.57 7.85
C ALA A 293 1.19 -7.62 8.69
N LEU A 294 1.64 -8.89 8.82
CA LEU A 294 0.95 -9.94 9.61
C LEU A 294 1.15 -9.71 11.10
N LEU A 295 2.39 -9.40 11.47
CA LEU A 295 2.76 -9.09 12.85
C LEU A 295 1.93 -7.90 13.38
N THR A 296 1.73 -6.91 12.52
CA THR A 296 0.90 -5.73 12.82
C THR A 296 -0.57 -6.08 13.09
N VAL A 297 -1.14 -7.06 12.38
CA VAL A 297 -2.54 -7.48 12.57
C VAL A 297 -2.71 -8.33 13.84
N GLN A 298 -1.76 -9.21 14.15
CA GLN A 298 -1.84 -10.09 15.32
C GLN A 298 -1.60 -9.36 16.64
N GLU A 299 -0.71 -8.36 16.69
CA GLU A 299 -0.51 -7.54 17.88
C GLU A 299 -1.75 -6.68 18.22
N GLY A 300 -2.55 -6.30 17.21
CA GLY A 300 -3.81 -5.57 17.41
C GLY A 300 -4.96 -6.40 18.00
N GLU A 301 -4.91 -7.73 17.91
CA GLU A 301 -5.91 -8.63 18.51
C GLU A 301 -5.55 -9.08 19.94
N GLY A 302 -4.28 -8.95 20.33
CA GLY A 302 -3.74 -9.40 21.63
C GLY A 302 -4.10 -8.51 22.83
N ASP A 303 -4.56 -7.28 22.64
CA ASP A 303 -4.84 -6.33 23.73
C ASP A 303 -6.30 -6.38 24.24
N LYS A 304 -6.92 -7.57 24.18
CA LYS A 304 -8.28 -7.82 24.73
C LYS A 304 -8.27 -8.43 26.14
N THR A 305 -7.12 -8.49 26.80
CA THR A 305 -7.02 -9.02 28.17
C THR A 305 -6.28 -8.10 29.12
N LEU A 306 -6.86 -6.93 29.40
CA LEU A 306 -6.70 -6.27 30.69
C LEU A 306 -8.10 -5.96 31.24
N LYS A 307 -8.50 -6.77 32.21
CA LYS A 307 -9.64 -6.54 33.10
C LYS A 307 -9.34 -5.42 34.08
#